data_AF-A0A966UTN3-F1
#
_entry.id   AF-A0A966UTN3-F1
#
_cell.length_a   1.000
_cell.length_b   1.000
_cell.length_c   1.000
_cell.angle_alpha   90.00
_cell.angle_beta   90.00
_cell.angle_gamma   90.00
#
_symmetry.space_group_name_H-M   'P 1'
#
loop_
_entity.id
_entity.type
_entity.pdbx_description
1 polymer ?
#
loop_
_entity_poly.entity_id
_entity_poly.type
_entity_poly.pdbx_seq_one_letter_code
_entity_poly.pdbx_strand_id
1 'polypeptide(L)'
;ITPTYLTEIVPTNEYVIQPSDGGISFVKPLDASIYLEVLYFPNEYSYDGTNENPIYETILFSVNKEVATATANPLIYTFNSNNYETESTITPSVFVGTSLLGYGGSATATIDFTAKTITLPSLPEEDADGNPLPVYITYSIKQTIGGETTCRTAEPMFVPLNQVLKGANSLNLYRDCTSLVSVGSVLYVPNFLFVASSVVYDTTTNITTITFTSSADDNCGAKANNETTALGVLSNINIFASLSSLSGITHTIDAKPKSLELIINEDLRDIVYVGTLIYLNNADLYRVDNIELNEDKTKSIITLTNKLKAYTSITSILVSIRPVYNQGDVKLFGKGPYLTNYDAKVVRYTNGLGVELVKGVDYTIVEGTGEVNLITSSIQPNVTYYFLHTRLSIIYPKIENGITLYPTYKAVYTNTIAC
;
A
#
# COMPACT_ATOMS: atom_id res chain seq x y z
N ILE A 1 -32.06 27.21 31.32
CA ILE A 1 -30.79 27.97 31.30
C ILE A 1 -29.80 27.04 30.61
N THR A 2 -29.50 27.28 29.33
CA THR A 2 -28.48 26.51 28.61
C THR A 2 -27.14 26.89 29.21
N PRO A 3 -26.31 25.94 29.68
CA PRO A 3 -25.00 26.30 30.21
C PRO A 3 -24.17 26.93 29.10
N THR A 4 -23.77 28.18 29.31
CA THR A 4 -22.83 28.88 28.44
C THR A 4 -21.43 28.38 28.81
N TYR A 5 -20.90 27.43 28.05
CA TYR A 5 -19.50 27.06 28.18
C TYR A 5 -18.65 28.28 27.78
N LEU A 6 -17.63 28.62 28.58
CA LEU A 6 -16.62 29.59 28.19
C LEU A 6 -15.71 28.89 27.17
N THR A 7 -15.90 29.19 25.88
CA THR A 7 -15.00 28.71 24.83
C THR A 7 -13.77 29.61 24.80
N GLU A 8 -12.60 29.02 25.06
CA GLU A 8 -11.30 29.68 24.90
C GLU A 8 -10.55 29.02 23.75
N ILE A 9 -10.04 29.84 22.83
CA ILE A 9 -9.16 29.35 21.77
C ILE A 9 -7.76 29.25 22.37
N VAL A 10 -7.23 28.03 22.47
CA VAL A 10 -5.85 27.82 22.93
C VAL A 10 -4.89 28.54 21.96
N PRO A 11 -4.04 29.46 22.45
CA PRO A 11 -3.10 30.18 21.60
C PRO A 11 -2.11 29.24 20.90
N THR A 12 -1.71 29.57 19.67
CA THR A 12 -0.80 28.74 18.85
C THR A 12 0.60 28.56 19.44
N ASN A 13 1.01 29.39 20.39
CA ASN A 13 2.27 29.27 21.12
C ASN A 13 2.17 28.35 22.36
N GLU A 14 0.99 27.82 22.68
CA GLU A 14 0.77 26.94 23.84
C GLU A 14 0.60 25.47 23.48
N TYR A 15 0.73 25.12 22.19
CA TYR A 15 0.73 23.73 21.74
C TYR A 15 1.61 23.51 20.51
N VAL A 16 1.98 22.25 20.27
CA VAL A 16 2.70 21.76 19.10
C VAL A 16 1.86 20.67 18.45
N ILE A 17 1.72 20.70 17.13
CA ILE A 17 0.96 19.71 16.37
C ILE A 17 1.90 18.79 15.57
N GLN A 18 1.49 17.53 15.44
CA GLN A 18 2.04 16.56 14.52
C GLN A 18 0.94 16.16 13.53
N PRO A 19 0.81 16.86 12.37
CA PRO A 19 -0.37 16.72 11.51
C PRO A 19 -0.54 15.33 10.89
N SER A 20 0.56 14.62 10.64
CA SER A 20 0.56 13.32 9.94
C SER A 20 0.04 12.16 10.78
N ASP A 21 0.11 12.27 12.10
CA ASP A 21 -0.42 11.28 13.01
C ASP A 21 -1.59 11.84 13.84
N GLY A 22 -1.82 13.15 13.82
CA GLY A 22 -2.90 13.80 14.55
C GLY A 22 -2.57 14.14 16.00
N GLY A 23 -1.30 14.07 16.40
CA GLY A 23 -0.83 14.37 17.75
C GLY A 23 -0.85 15.85 18.08
N ILE A 24 -1.22 16.17 19.32
CA ILE A 24 -1.16 17.52 19.90
C ILE A 24 -0.44 17.42 21.23
N SER A 25 0.59 18.25 21.43
CA SER A 25 1.32 18.38 22.69
C SER A 25 1.15 19.78 23.25
N PHE A 26 0.70 19.91 24.49
CA PHE A 26 0.49 21.19 25.16
C PHE A 26 1.73 21.60 25.96
N VAL A 27 2.05 22.89 25.93
CA VAL A 27 3.19 23.45 26.69
C VAL A 27 2.93 23.38 28.20
N LYS A 28 1.66 23.49 28.60
CA LYS A 28 1.22 23.31 29.99
C LYS A 28 0.24 22.13 30.05
N PRO A 29 0.23 21.36 31.15
CA PRO A 29 -0.79 20.35 31.36
C PRO A 29 -2.18 20.98 31.34
N LEU A 30 -3.16 20.27 30.76
CA LEU A 30 -4.55 20.69 30.75
C LEU A 30 -5.12 20.63 32.18
N ASP A 31 -5.93 21.63 32.53
CA ASP A 31 -6.71 21.57 33.77
C ASP A 31 -7.81 20.50 33.67
N ALA A 32 -8.30 20.03 34.81
CA ALA A 32 -9.39 19.06 34.85
C ALA A 32 -10.73 19.64 34.37
N SER A 33 -11.60 18.80 33.83
CA SER A 33 -12.97 19.15 33.38
C SER A 33 -13.04 20.10 32.17
N ILE A 34 -11.99 20.14 31.34
CA ILE A 34 -11.98 20.84 30.06
C ILE A 34 -12.48 19.91 28.96
N TYR A 35 -13.34 20.42 28.08
CA TYR A 35 -13.72 19.78 26.82
C TYR A 35 -12.83 20.34 25.72
N LEU A 36 -12.17 19.47 24.98
CA LEU A 36 -11.28 19.87 23.90
C LEU A 36 -11.91 19.53 22.56
N GLU A 37 -12.04 20.53 21.71
CA GLU A 37 -12.44 20.38 20.31
C GLU A 37 -11.31 20.87 19.41
N VAL A 38 -11.04 20.11 18.35
CA VAL A 38 -10.02 20.45 17.36
C VAL A 38 -10.69 20.67 16.02
N LEU A 39 -10.33 21.78 15.39
CA LEU A 39 -10.71 22.12 14.03
C LEU A 39 -9.53 21.89 13.10
N TYR A 40 -9.68 21.03 12.10
CA TYR A 40 -8.61 20.79 11.13
C TYR A 40 -9.12 20.55 9.71
N PHE A 41 -8.19 20.65 8.76
CA PHE A 41 -8.42 20.53 7.33
C PHE A 41 -7.58 19.38 6.79
N PRO A 42 -8.18 18.23 6.45
CA PRO A 42 -7.43 17.04 6.04
C PRO A 42 -6.74 17.19 4.67
N ASN A 43 -6.99 18.25 3.91
CA ASN A 43 -6.45 18.45 2.56
C ASN A 43 -5.73 19.81 2.39
N GLU A 44 -4.64 19.82 1.61
CA GLU A 44 -3.86 21.05 1.34
C GLU A 44 -4.69 22.10 0.58
N TYR A 45 -5.59 21.64 -0.29
CA TYR A 45 -6.46 22.49 -1.11
C TYR A 45 -7.67 23.10 -0.38
N SER A 46 -7.92 22.76 0.89
CA SER A 46 -8.96 23.43 1.68
C SER A 46 -8.44 24.62 2.50
N TYR A 47 -7.11 24.82 2.54
CA TYR A 47 -6.53 25.95 3.26
C TYR A 47 -6.68 27.28 2.49
N ASP A 48 -6.96 27.25 1.19
CA ASP A 48 -7.13 28.46 0.37
C ASP A 48 -8.47 29.21 0.61
N GLY A 49 -9.30 28.71 1.53
CA GLY A 49 -10.57 29.32 1.92
C GLY A 49 -11.68 29.18 0.87
N THR A 50 -11.48 28.39 -0.19
CA THR A 50 -12.46 28.22 -1.27
C THR A 50 -13.27 26.91 -1.21
N ASN A 51 -12.94 25.99 -0.29
CA ASN A 51 -13.73 24.78 -0.02
C ASN A 51 -13.97 24.56 1.49
N GLU A 52 -15.23 24.35 1.86
CA GLU A 52 -15.81 24.62 3.18
C GLU A 52 -15.98 23.41 4.12
N ASN A 53 -15.18 22.35 4.01
CA ASN A 53 -15.40 21.13 4.84
C ASN A 53 -14.32 20.93 5.91
N PRO A 54 -14.22 21.79 6.94
CA PRO A 54 -13.37 21.50 8.08
C PRO A 54 -13.95 20.35 8.91
N ILE A 55 -13.07 19.59 9.56
CA ILE A 55 -13.46 18.56 10.53
C ILE A 55 -13.42 19.18 11.92
N TYR A 56 -14.56 19.12 12.61
CA TYR A 56 -14.67 19.38 14.03
C TYR A 56 -14.62 18.05 14.77
N GLU A 57 -13.62 17.88 15.63
CA GLU A 57 -13.45 16.65 16.38
C GLU A 57 -13.36 16.95 17.87
N THR A 58 -14.26 16.36 18.66
CA THR A 58 -14.16 16.36 20.11
C THR A 58 -13.16 15.29 20.54
N ILE A 59 -12.12 15.71 21.25
CA ILE A 59 -11.08 14.82 21.74
C ILE A 59 -11.59 14.04 22.95
N LEU A 60 -11.44 12.72 22.88
CA LEU A 60 -11.77 11.80 23.96
C LEU A 60 -10.52 11.51 24.81
N PHE A 61 -10.70 11.46 26.12
CA PHE A 61 -9.68 11.06 27.08
C PHE A 61 -10.00 9.68 27.62
N SER A 62 -8.99 8.99 28.16
CA SER A 62 -9.15 7.64 28.69
C SER A 62 -8.84 7.59 30.18
N VAL A 63 -9.76 7.05 30.96
CA VAL A 63 -9.49 6.64 32.34
C VAL A 63 -8.92 5.23 32.28
N ASN A 64 -7.66 5.08 32.69
CA ASN A 64 -6.94 3.82 32.59
C ASN A 64 -7.00 3.03 33.90
N LYS A 65 -7.49 1.78 33.84
CA LYS A 65 -7.54 0.83 34.96
C LYS A 65 -8.10 1.44 36.25
N GLU A 66 -9.23 2.12 36.18
CA GLU A 66 -9.98 2.52 37.38
C GLU A 66 -10.36 1.26 38.17
N VAL A 67 -10.13 1.26 39.48
CA VAL A 67 -10.56 0.19 40.38
C VAL A 67 -12.08 0.31 40.59
N ALA A 68 -12.82 -0.68 40.15
CA ALA A 68 -14.27 -0.73 40.34
C ALA A 68 -14.62 -1.20 41.77
N THR A 69 -15.70 -0.66 42.33
CA THR A 69 -16.15 -0.96 43.70
C THR A 69 -17.23 -2.02 43.67
N ALA A 70 -17.09 -3.10 44.45
CA ALA A 70 -18.11 -4.15 44.53
C ALA A 70 -19.40 -3.64 45.17
N THR A 71 -20.55 -4.10 44.67
CA THR A 71 -21.86 -3.85 45.29
C THR A 71 -22.27 -5.01 46.21
N ALA A 72 -23.47 -4.93 46.80
CA ALA A 72 -24.04 -6.05 47.56
C ALA A 72 -24.25 -7.33 46.73
N ASN A 73 -24.36 -7.19 45.39
CA ASN A 73 -24.32 -8.33 44.48
C ASN A 73 -22.86 -8.56 44.05
N PRO A 74 -22.26 -9.74 44.31
CA PRO A 74 -20.84 -10.01 44.04
C PRO A 74 -20.48 -10.06 42.55
N LEU A 75 -21.47 -10.02 41.65
CA LEU A 75 -21.25 -9.92 40.20
C LEU A 75 -21.32 -8.49 39.68
N ILE A 76 -21.77 -7.53 40.50
CA ILE A 76 -22.02 -6.16 40.07
C ILE A 76 -21.05 -5.22 40.76
N TYR A 77 -20.36 -4.40 39.96
CA TYR A 77 -19.39 -3.40 40.40
C TYR A 77 -19.77 -2.02 39.87
N THR A 78 -19.45 -0.96 40.61
CA THR A 78 -19.66 0.44 40.19
C THR A 78 -18.34 1.09 39.83
N PHE A 79 -18.35 1.94 38.80
CA PHE A 79 -17.19 2.70 38.32
C PHE A 79 -17.55 4.18 38.10
N ASN A 80 -16.56 5.00 37.71
CA ASN A 80 -16.76 6.42 37.43
C ASN A 80 -17.34 7.19 38.64
N SER A 81 -16.69 7.00 39.79
CA SER A 81 -17.05 7.66 41.05
C SER A 81 -16.96 9.19 40.98
N ASN A 82 -16.05 9.71 40.15
CA ASN A 82 -15.87 11.14 39.89
C ASN A 82 -16.93 11.75 38.96
N ASN A 83 -17.87 10.94 38.47
CA ASN A 83 -18.99 11.40 37.65
C ASN A 83 -18.55 12.09 36.35
N TYR A 84 -17.51 11.56 35.70
CA TYR A 84 -17.08 12.03 34.39
C TYR A 84 -18.15 11.77 33.32
N GLU A 85 -18.28 12.67 32.35
CA GLU A 85 -19.11 12.43 31.17
C GLU A 85 -18.44 11.36 30.29
N THR A 86 -19.12 10.21 30.15
CA THR A 86 -18.58 9.03 29.44
C THR A 86 -18.92 9.05 27.95
N GLU A 87 -18.04 8.49 27.14
CA GLU A 87 -18.30 8.25 25.71
C GLU A 87 -18.58 6.76 25.48
N SER A 88 -19.84 6.43 25.19
CA SER A 88 -20.34 5.06 25.08
C SER A 88 -20.08 4.41 23.71
N THR A 89 -19.68 5.19 22.69
CA THR A 89 -19.35 4.65 21.36
C THR A 89 -18.03 3.89 21.34
N ILE A 90 -17.14 4.14 22.31
CA ILE A 90 -15.88 3.41 22.47
C ILE A 90 -16.11 2.23 23.43
N THR A 91 -15.73 1.03 22.99
CA THR A 91 -15.89 -0.18 23.81
C THR A 91 -14.89 -0.17 24.98
N PRO A 92 -15.36 -0.24 26.24
CA PRO A 92 -14.50 -0.27 27.40
C PRO A 92 -13.79 -1.62 27.55
N SER A 93 -12.67 -1.63 28.26
CA SER A 93 -11.93 -2.86 28.61
C SER A 93 -12.07 -3.16 30.09
N VAL A 94 -12.51 -4.37 30.44
CA VAL A 94 -12.68 -4.82 31.84
C VAL A 94 -11.67 -5.92 32.16
N PHE A 95 -11.00 -5.77 33.29
CA PHE A 95 -10.03 -6.73 33.79
C PHE A 95 -10.45 -7.28 35.14
N VAL A 96 -10.16 -8.55 35.39
CA VAL A 96 -10.20 -9.17 36.73
C VAL A 96 -8.75 -9.55 37.07
N GLY A 97 -8.18 -8.88 38.07
CA GLY A 97 -6.75 -8.91 38.33
C GLY A 97 -5.97 -8.44 37.10
N THR A 98 -5.20 -9.34 36.49
CA THR A 98 -4.42 -9.08 35.26
C THR A 98 -5.12 -9.55 33.98
N SER A 99 -6.22 -10.30 34.10
CA SER A 99 -6.90 -10.96 32.98
C SER A 99 -7.93 -10.03 32.32
N LEU A 100 -7.79 -9.80 31.01
CA LEU A 100 -8.77 -9.05 30.20
C LEU A 100 -9.97 -9.95 29.84
N LEU A 101 -11.18 -9.49 30.15
CA LEU A 101 -12.41 -10.18 29.76
C LEU A 101 -12.79 -9.91 28.29
N GLY A 102 -13.47 -10.86 27.66
CA GLY A 102 -13.89 -10.77 26.25
C GLY A 102 -12.78 -10.99 25.22
N TYR A 103 -11.53 -11.22 25.65
CA TYR A 103 -10.42 -11.56 24.78
C TYR A 103 -10.25 -13.08 24.65
N GLY A 104 -9.93 -13.57 23.45
CA GLY A 104 -9.66 -15.00 23.21
C GLY A 104 -10.86 -15.95 23.41
N GLY A 105 -12.09 -15.44 23.34
CA GLY A 105 -13.31 -16.23 23.58
C GLY A 105 -13.73 -16.34 25.05
N SER A 106 -13.06 -15.62 25.96
CA SER A 106 -13.50 -15.49 27.36
C SER A 106 -14.87 -14.79 27.45
N ALA A 107 -15.61 -15.10 28.50
CA ALA A 107 -16.89 -14.47 28.76
C ALA A 107 -16.72 -12.95 28.93
N THR A 108 -17.70 -12.19 28.43
CA THR A 108 -17.64 -10.72 28.37
C THR A 108 -18.42 -10.11 29.54
N ALA A 109 -17.88 -9.05 30.15
CA ALA A 109 -18.62 -8.24 31.09
C ALA A 109 -19.63 -7.34 30.36
N THR A 110 -20.78 -7.09 30.99
CA THR A 110 -21.76 -6.12 30.48
C THR A 110 -21.54 -4.77 31.18
N ILE A 111 -21.52 -3.68 30.42
CA ILE A 111 -21.32 -2.33 30.95
C ILE A 111 -22.58 -1.50 30.74
N ASP A 112 -23.06 -0.90 31.81
CA ASP A 112 -24.11 0.10 31.79
C ASP A 112 -23.49 1.45 32.16
N PHE A 113 -23.30 2.33 31.17
CA PHE A 113 -22.76 3.67 31.38
C PHE A 113 -23.75 4.62 32.10
N THR A 114 -25.05 4.34 32.05
CA THR A 114 -26.08 5.16 32.71
C THR A 114 -26.10 4.86 34.21
N ALA A 115 -26.16 3.57 34.56
CA ALA A 115 -26.07 3.12 35.95
C ALA A 115 -24.63 3.14 36.49
N LYS A 116 -23.63 3.27 35.60
CA LYS A 116 -22.19 3.16 35.87
C LYS A 116 -21.82 1.85 36.54
N THR A 117 -22.38 0.76 36.00
CA THR A 117 -22.16 -0.58 36.54
C THR A 117 -21.48 -1.51 35.54
N ILE A 118 -20.69 -2.42 36.09
CA ILE A 118 -20.08 -3.56 35.42
C ILE A 118 -20.78 -4.80 35.97
N THR A 119 -21.35 -5.61 35.09
CA THR A 119 -21.87 -6.93 35.43
C THR A 119 -20.91 -7.98 34.90
N LEU A 120 -20.26 -8.71 35.81
CA LEU A 120 -19.36 -9.79 35.45
C LEU A 120 -20.15 -11.04 35.01
N PRO A 121 -19.62 -11.83 34.07
CA PRO A 121 -20.25 -13.07 33.61
C PRO A 121 -20.16 -14.22 34.65
N SER A 122 -19.23 -14.12 35.59
CA SER A 122 -18.99 -15.07 36.67
C SER A 122 -18.36 -14.36 37.85
N LEU A 123 -18.30 -15.03 39.01
CA LEU A 123 -17.58 -14.51 40.17
C LEU A 123 -16.11 -14.25 39.81
N PRO A 124 -15.49 -13.20 40.39
CA PRO A 124 -14.06 -12.98 40.23
C PRO A 124 -13.28 -14.19 40.74
N GLU A 125 -12.17 -14.50 40.09
CA GLU A 125 -11.20 -15.44 40.64
C GLU A 125 -10.65 -14.91 41.98
N GLU A 126 -10.27 -15.82 42.87
CA GLU A 126 -9.69 -15.49 44.17
C GLU A 126 -8.15 -15.56 44.11
N ASP A 127 -7.48 -14.74 44.92
CA ASP A 127 -6.05 -14.82 45.15
C ASP A 127 -5.66 -16.03 46.02
N ALA A 128 -4.36 -16.19 46.29
CA ALA A 128 -3.85 -17.30 47.10
C ALA A 128 -4.38 -17.31 48.54
N ASP A 129 -4.92 -16.19 49.02
CA ASP A 129 -5.46 -16.01 50.37
C ASP A 129 -7.00 -16.10 50.39
N GLY A 130 -7.64 -16.41 49.25
CA GLY A 130 -9.09 -16.55 49.11
C GLY A 130 -9.84 -15.22 48.98
N ASN A 131 -9.15 -14.12 48.66
CA ASN A 131 -9.80 -12.83 48.43
C ASN A 131 -10.10 -12.64 46.94
N PRO A 132 -11.28 -12.10 46.56
CA PRO A 132 -11.60 -11.86 45.16
C PRO A 132 -10.63 -10.85 44.54
N LEU A 133 -10.11 -11.19 43.36
CA LEU A 133 -9.22 -10.32 42.60
C LEU A 133 -9.90 -8.99 42.24
N PRO A 134 -9.15 -7.87 42.25
CA PRO A 134 -9.70 -6.55 41.95
C PRO A 134 -10.21 -6.47 40.51
N VAL A 135 -11.34 -5.79 40.32
CA VAL A 135 -11.91 -5.51 39.01
C VAL A 135 -11.47 -4.13 38.56
N TYR A 136 -10.89 -4.05 37.36
CA TYR A 136 -10.48 -2.79 36.75
C TYR A 136 -11.27 -2.51 35.48
N ILE A 137 -11.51 -1.23 35.18
CA ILE A 137 -12.09 -0.79 33.92
C ILE A 137 -11.26 0.32 33.29
N THR A 138 -11.06 0.23 31.97
CA THR A 138 -10.58 1.33 31.13
C THR A 138 -11.72 1.77 30.23
N TYR A 139 -12.02 3.07 30.22
CA TYR A 139 -13.13 3.64 29.44
C TYR A 139 -12.83 5.06 28.99
N SER A 140 -13.58 5.53 28.00
CA SER A 140 -13.42 6.87 27.40
C SER A 140 -14.35 7.89 28.03
N ILE A 141 -13.86 9.12 28.18
CA ILE A 141 -14.56 10.28 28.71
C ILE A 141 -14.37 11.49 27.78
N LYS A 142 -15.29 12.46 27.82
CA LYS A 142 -15.28 13.63 26.93
C LYS A 142 -14.51 14.85 27.46
N GLN A 143 -14.04 14.77 28.71
CA GLN A 143 -13.41 15.85 29.42
C GLN A 143 -12.09 15.40 30.03
N THR A 144 -11.16 16.32 30.24
CA THR A 144 -9.86 16.06 30.85
C THR A 144 -9.99 15.62 32.32
N ILE A 145 -9.14 14.70 32.74
CA ILE A 145 -8.94 14.30 34.14
C ILE A 145 -8.09 15.37 34.87
N GLY A 146 -7.23 16.07 34.14
CA GLY A 146 -6.27 17.04 34.63
C GLY A 146 -4.85 16.46 34.61
N GLY A 147 -3.91 17.24 34.10
CA GLY A 147 -2.51 16.85 33.99
C GLY A 147 -2.11 16.24 32.64
N GLU A 148 -3.05 16.04 31.72
CA GLU A 148 -2.75 15.59 30.36
C GLU A 148 -1.92 16.64 29.62
N THR A 149 -0.80 16.21 29.03
CA THR A 149 0.09 17.08 28.24
C THR A 149 0.04 16.76 26.75
N THR A 150 -0.61 15.66 26.38
CA THR A 150 -0.74 15.23 24.99
C THR A 150 -2.13 14.68 24.73
N CYS A 151 -2.62 14.87 23.52
CA CYS A 151 -3.81 14.20 23.01
C CYS A 151 -3.64 13.92 21.52
N ARG A 152 -4.59 13.22 20.92
CA ARG A 152 -4.52 12.83 19.52
C ARG A 152 -5.92 12.81 18.92
N THR A 153 -6.00 13.25 17.67
CA THR A 153 -7.20 13.06 16.84
C THR A 153 -7.32 11.59 16.38
N ALA A 154 -8.52 11.17 16.02
CA ALA A 154 -8.82 9.81 15.59
C ALA A 154 -8.14 9.48 14.26
N GLU A 155 -8.04 10.48 13.37
CA GLU A 155 -7.42 10.40 12.05
C GLU A 155 -6.34 11.48 11.90
N PRO A 156 -5.38 11.34 10.97
CA PRO A 156 -4.42 12.41 10.66
C PRO A 156 -5.12 13.73 10.34
N MET A 157 -4.63 14.82 10.92
CA MET A 157 -5.14 16.17 10.65
C MET A 157 -4.88 16.64 9.23
N PHE A 158 -3.90 16.04 8.57
CA PHE A 158 -3.53 16.30 7.20
C PHE A 158 -3.23 14.98 6.49
N VAL A 159 -3.94 14.73 5.39
CA VAL A 159 -3.68 13.63 4.46
C VAL A 159 -3.24 14.27 3.13
N PRO A 160 -1.95 14.17 2.79
CA PRO A 160 -1.48 14.69 1.51
C PRO A 160 -2.16 13.95 0.36
N LEU A 161 -2.74 14.71 -0.56
CA LEU A 161 -3.21 14.17 -1.81
C LEU A 161 -1.97 13.86 -2.66
N ASN A 162 -1.78 12.59 -3.03
CA ASN A 162 -0.72 12.17 -3.94
C ASN A 162 -1.09 12.57 -5.39
N GLN A 163 -1.21 13.88 -5.62
CA GLN A 163 -1.54 14.48 -6.90
C GLN A 163 -0.27 15.00 -7.58
N VAL A 164 -0.19 14.81 -8.89
CA VAL A 164 0.79 15.48 -9.75
C VAL A 164 0.03 16.41 -10.68
N LEU A 165 0.26 17.72 -10.53
CA LEU A 165 -0.38 18.73 -11.37
C LEU A 165 0.23 18.74 -12.77
N LYS A 166 -0.58 19.16 -13.74
CA LYS A 166 -0.13 19.40 -15.11
C LYS A 166 1.10 20.32 -15.12
N GLY A 167 2.14 19.90 -15.83
CA GLY A 167 3.42 20.62 -15.91
C GLY A 167 4.36 20.38 -14.73
N ALA A 168 3.89 19.80 -13.62
CA ALA A 168 4.75 19.40 -12.52
C ALA A 168 5.59 18.18 -12.92
N ASN A 169 6.81 18.12 -12.40
CA ASN A 169 7.76 17.03 -12.63
C ASN A 169 8.20 16.38 -11.32
N SER A 170 7.43 16.52 -10.24
CA SER A 170 7.74 15.92 -8.96
C SER A 170 6.49 15.54 -8.18
N LEU A 171 6.68 14.66 -7.19
CA LEU A 171 5.70 14.23 -6.22
C LEU A 171 6.36 14.16 -4.85
N ASN A 172 5.71 14.75 -3.85
CA ASN A 172 6.13 14.69 -2.46
C ASN A 172 5.34 13.62 -1.73
N LEU A 173 6.03 12.74 -1.01
CA LEU A 173 5.45 11.71 -0.15
C LEU A 173 5.89 11.97 1.28
N TYR A 174 4.94 12.08 2.21
CA TYR A 174 5.17 12.49 3.61
C TYR A 174 5.59 11.32 4.49
N ARG A 175 6.61 10.59 4.03
CA ARG A 175 7.29 9.48 4.73
C ARG A 175 8.58 9.16 4.00
N ASP A 176 9.49 8.44 4.65
CA ASP A 176 10.63 7.82 3.96
C ASP A 176 10.15 6.72 2.99
N CYS A 177 10.39 6.93 1.70
CA CYS A 177 10.10 5.97 0.63
C CYS A 177 11.37 5.47 -0.06
N THR A 178 12.56 5.78 0.45
CA THR A 178 13.83 5.45 -0.23
C THR A 178 14.10 3.95 -0.34
N SER A 179 13.50 3.14 0.53
CA SER A 179 13.53 1.67 0.44
C SER A 179 12.56 1.10 -0.61
N LEU A 180 11.57 1.88 -1.03
CA LEU A 180 10.51 1.47 -1.96
C LEU A 180 10.75 1.99 -3.37
N VAL A 181 11.30 3.21 -3.49
CA VAL A 181 11.53 3.92 -4.75
C VAL A 181 12.99 4.29 -4.87
N SER A 182 13.60 3.93 -5.99
CA SER A 182 14.96 4.28 -6.36
C SER A 182 14.99 5.06 -7.68
N VAL A 183 16.12 5.69 -8.00
CA VAL A 183 16.33 6.28 -9.33
C VAL A 183 16.18 5.21 -10.42
N GLY A 184 15.42 5.51 -11.47
CA GLY A 184 15.06 4.58 -12.54
C GLY A 184 13.81 3.73 -12.24
N SER A 185 13.21 3.90 -11.06
CA SER A 185 11.93 3.25 -10.74
C SER A 185 10.83 3.72 -11.68
N VAL A 186 9.95 2.78 -12.06
CA VAL A 186 8.74 3.07 -12.83
C VAL A 186 7.58 3.20 -11.85
N LEU A 187 6.96 4.38 -11.85
CA LEU A 187 5.87 4.74 -10.97
C LEU A 187 4.58 4.83 -11.77
N TYR A 188 3.54 4.21 -11.24
CA TYR A 188 2.17 4.40 -11.66
C TYR A 188 1.51 5.40 -10.73
N VAL A 189 1.14 6.54 -11.27
CA VAL A 189 0.23 7.50 -10.63
C VAL A 189 -1.06 7.40 -11.46
N PRO A 190 -2.24 7.18 -10.88
CA PRO A 190 -3.46 6.89 -11.63
C PRO A 190 -3.59 7.64 -12.98
N ASN A 191 -3.72 6.86 -14.07
CA ASN A 191 -3.76 7.27 -15.48
C ASN A 191 -2.41 7.66 -16.13
N PHE A 192 -1.30 7.73 -15.39
CA PHE A 192 0.01 8.14 -15.89
C PHE A 192 1.15 7.27 -15.37
N LEU A 193 2.24 7.29 -16.13
CA LEU A 193 3.45 6.54 -15.83
C LEU A 193 4.63 7.50 -15.81
N PHE A 194 5.47 7.36 -14.79
CA PHE A 194 6.65 8.20 -14.61
C PHE A 194 7.88 7.35 -14.36
N VAL A 195 9.04 7.85 -14.78
CA VAL A 195 10.35 7.30 -14.38
C VAL A 195 10.97 8.26 -13.39
N ALA A 196 11.34 7.76 -12.21
CA ALA A 196 12.02 8.55 -11.19
C ALA A 196 13.44 8.93 -11.66
N SER A 197 13.72 10.22 -11.79
CA SER A 197 15.05 10.77 -12.08
C SER A 197 15.84 11.08 -10.81
N SER A 198 15.14 11.39 -9.71
CA SER A 198 15.72 11.66 -8.40
C SER A 198 14.75 11.20 -7.31
N VAL A 199 15.29 10.70 -6.19
CA VAL A 199 14.54 10.36 -4.98
C VAL A 199 15.35 10.88 -3.80
N VAL A 200 14.83 11.89 -3.10
CA VAL A 200 15.53 12.54 -1.98
C VAL A 200 14.61 12.55 -0.77
N TYR A 201 15.07 11.97 0.33
CA TYR A 201 14.37 12.04 1.62
C TYR A 201 15.03 13.09 2.52
N ASP A 202 14.22 14.02 3.01
CA ASP A 202 14.61 15.02 4.01
C ASP A 202 14.12 14.59 5.40
N THR A 203 15.08 14.31 6.28
CA THR A 203 14.83 13.87 7.66
C THR A 203 14.24 14.97 8.55
N THR A 204 14.36 16.24 8.17
CA THR A 204 13.82 17.38 8.93
C THR A 204 12.34 17.55 8.67
N THR A 205 11.93 17.44 7.41
CA THR A 205 10.53 17.61 6.99
C THR A 205 9.77 16.28 6.93
N ASN A 206 10.47 15.14 7.00
CA ASN A 206 9.93 13.79 6.81
C ASN A 206 9.22 13.64 5.45
N ILE A 207 9.80 14.23 4.41
CA ILE A 207 9.27 14.22 3.05
C ILE A 207 10.27 13.54 2.12
N THR A 208 9.81 12.55 1.36
CA THR A 208 10.50 12.05 0.17
C THR A 208 10.00 12.79 -1.06
N THR A 209 10.91 13.52 -1.71
CA THR A 209 10.65 14.16 -3.01
C THR A 209 11.12 13.25 -4.12
N ILE A 210 10.18 12.84 -4.97
CA ILE A 210 10.47 12.10 -6.20
C ILE A 210 10.38 13.06 -7.37
N THR A 211 11.47 13.21 -8.14
CA THR A 211 11.47 13.95 -9.41
C THR A 211 11.30 12.97 -10.57
N PHE A 212 10.56 13.36 -11.60
CA PHE A 212 10.32 12.58 -12.80
C PHE A 212 11.21 13.04 -13.96
N THR A 213 11.41 12.16 -14.94
CA THR A 213 12.17 12.48 -16.17
C THR A 213 11.41 13.40 -17.12
N SER A 214 10.07 13.43 -17.03
CA SER A 214 9.20 14.35 -17.76
C SER A 214 8.11 14.91 -16.85
N SER A 215 7.59 16.08 -17.21
CA SER A 215 6.44 16.66 -16.54
C SER A 215 5.14 15.94 -16.92
N ALA A 216 4.16 15.98 -16.01
CA ALA A 216 2.83 15.45 -16.25
C ALA A 216 2.10 16.26 -17.33
N ASP A 217 1.47 15.58 -18.29
CA ASP A 217 0.72 16.23 -19.37
C ASP A 217 -0.65 16.75 -18.94
N ASP A 218 -1.19 16.14 -17.87
CA ASP A 218 -2.45 16.51 -17.25
C ASP A 218 -2.39 16.24 -15.74
N ASN A 219 -3.39 16.71 -15.01
CA ASN A 219 -3.54 16.43 -13.59
C ASN A 219 -3.80 14.94 -13.36
N CYS A 220 -2.98 14.30 -12.52
CA CYS A 220 -3.10 12.89 -12.19
C CYS A 220 -2.91 12.60 -10.71
N GLY A 221 -3.26 11.39 -10.28
CA GLY A 221 -3.30 11.03 -8.86
C GLY A 221 -4.61 11.44 -8.19
N ALA A 222 -4.67 11.28 -6.86
CA ALA A 222 -5.89 11.54 -6.10
C ALA A 222 -6.12 13.04 -5.93
N LYS A 223 -7.33 13.51 -6.25
CA LYS A 223 -7.80 14.90 -6.07
C LYS A 223 -8.65 15.07 -4.82
N ALA A 224 -9.05 13.97 -4.21
CA ALA A 224 -9.78 13.91 -2.95
C ALA A 224 -9.47 12.61 -2.21
N ASN A 225 -9.76 12.58 -0.91
CA ASN A 225 -9.55 11.43 -0.02
C ASN A 225 -10.38 10.19 -0.39
N ASN A 226 -11.46 10.35 -1.16
CA ASN A 226 -12.30 9.26 -1.68
C ASN A 226 -11.86 8.77 -3.07
N GLU A 227 -10.89 9.43 -3.72
CA GLU A 227 -10.32 8.97 -4.98
C GLU A 227 -9.19 7.96 -4.72
N THR A 228 -8.94 7.09 -5.70
CA THR A 228 -7.89 6.07 -5.57
C THR A 228 -6.51 6.75 -5.41
N THR A 229 -5.97 6.70 -4.20
CA THR A 229 -4.63 7.19 -3.83
C THR A 229 -3.50 6.25 -4.23
N ALA A 230 -3.82 5.15 -4.95
CA ALA A 230 -2.89 4.07 -5.25
C ALA A 230 -1.80 4.52 -6.22
N LEU A 231 -0.76 5.14 -5.65
CA LEU A 231 0.57 5.21 -6.21
C LEU A 231 1.16 3.79 -6.17
N GLY A 232 1.59 3.29 -7.32
CA GLY A 232 2.24 2.00 -7.45
C GLY A 232 3.69 2.13 -7.89
N VAL A 233 4.58 1.33 -7.31
CA VAL A 233 5.91 1.10 -7.88
C VAL A 233 5.81 -0.14 -8.78
N LEU A 234 5.81 0.07 -10.09
CA LEU A 234 5.73 -1.03 -11.07
C LEU A 234 7.09 -1.73 -11.22
N SER A 235 8.18 -1.00 -11.02
CA SER A 235 9.53 -1.53 -10.96
C SER A 235 10.39 -0.63 -10.11
N ASN A 236 11.22 -1.22 -9.25
CA ASN A 236 12.20 -0.53 -8.39
C ASN A 236 13.62 -0.49 -8.99
N ILE A 237 13.77 -0.92 -10.23
CA ILE A 237 15.03 -0.93 -10.99
C ILE A 237 14.75 -0.59 -12.46
N ASN A 238 15.80 -0.23 -13.20
CA ASN A 238 15.73 -0.03 -14.64
C ASN A 238 15.39 -1.36 -15.34
N ILE A 239 14.29 -1.37 -16.08
CA ILE A 239 13.78 -2.52 -16.84
C ILE A 239 13.80 -2.27 -18.36
N PHE A 240 14.40 -1.18 -18.82
CA PHE A 240 14.35 -0.78 -20.22
C PHE A 240 15.56 -1.28 -21.00
N ALA A 241 15.30 -1.77 -22.21
CA ALA A 241 16.31 -2.12 -23.20
C ALA A 241 16.02 -1.40 -24.52
N SER A 242 17.08 -1.07 -25.27
CA SER A 242 16.95 -0.44 -26.59
C SER A 242 16.23 -1.38 -27.56
N LEU A 243 15.17 -0.89 -28.22
CA LEU A 243 14.43 -1.67 -29.20
C LEU A 243 15.35 -2.15 -30.34
N SER A 244 16.20 -1.26 -30.85
CA SER A 244 17.15 -1.58 -31.92
C SER A 244 18.17 -2.65 -31.51
N SER A 245 18.50 -2.73 -30.22
CA SER A 245 19.41 -3.77 -29.71
C SER A 245 18.72 -5.13 -29.59
N LEU A 246 17.39 -5.16 -29.46
CA LEU A 246 16.60 -6.39 -29.38
C LEU A 246 16.25 -6.93 -30.78
N SER A 247 15.90 -6.05 -31.72
CA SER A 247 15.59 -6.40 -33.11
C SER A 247 16.83 -6.63 -33.97
N GLY A 248 17.95 -5.97 -33.62
CA GLY A 248 19.17 -5.97 -34.42
C GLY A 248 19.17 -4.98 -35.60
N ILE A 249 18.13 -4.15 -35.75
CA ILE A 249 18.06 -3.14 -36.82
C ILE A 249 17.63 -1.76 -36.31
N THR A 250 17.94 -0.71 -37.09
CA THR A 250 17.48 0.65 -36.81
C THR A 250 16.08 0.85 -37.34
N HIS A 251 15.16 1.28 -36.48
CA HIS A 251 13.76 1.44 -36.83
C HIS A 251 13.45 2.85 -37.35
N THR A 252 12.60 2.92 -38.37
CA THR A 252 11.92 4.16 -38.76
C THR A 252 10.56 4.20 -38.08
N ILE A 253 10.27 5.32 -37.42
CA ILE A 253 9.07 5.51 -36.60
C ILE A 253 8.22 6.59 -37.24
N ASP A 254 6.96 6.26 -37.46
CA ASP A 254 5.93 7.23 -37.82
C ASP A 254 4.96 7.37 -36.64
N ALA A 255 4.84 8.59 -36.14
CA ALA A 255 4.04 8.94 -34.99
C ALA A 255 3.34 10.27 -35.24
N LYS A 256 2.01 10.23 -35.35
CA LYS A 256 1.24 11.47 -35.48
C LYS A 256 1.17 12.16 -34.10
N PRO A 257 1.36 13.49 -34.02
CA PRO A 257 1.23 14.21 -32.75
C PRO A 257 -0.13 13.93 -32.09
N LYS A 258 -0.14 13.66 -30.77
CA LYS A 258 -1.36 13.34 -29.99
C LYS A 258 -2.13 12.10 -30.46
N SER A 259 -1.51 11.24 -31.27
CA SER A 259 -2.05 9.93 -31.63
C SER A 259 -1.95 8.94 -30.46
N LEU A 260 -2.78 7.91 -30.50
CA LEU A 260 -2.61 6.71 -29.68
C LEU A 260 -1.72 5.67 -30.37
N GLU A 261 -1.35 5.89 -31.63
CA GLU A 261 -0.65 4.92 -32.46
C GLU A 261 0.81 5.31 -32.70
N LEU A 262 1.71 4.35 -32.48
CA LEU A 262 3.09 4.32 -32.96
C LEU A 262 3.19 3.31 -34.10
N ILE A 263 3.66 3.74 -35.27
CA ILE A 263 3.87 2.87 -36.41
C ILE A 263 5.37 2.65 -36.58
N ILE A 264 5.80 1.39 -36.59
CA ILE A 264 7.20 1.01 -36.76
C ILE A 264 7.32 0.06 -37.95
N ASN A 265 8.27 0.33 -38.86
CA ASN A 265 8.48 -0.44 -40.09
C ASN A 265 9.16 -1.80 -39.86
N GLU A 266 8.56 -2.66 -39.04
CA GLU A 266 9.01 -4.03 -38.75
C GLU A 266 7.89 -4.83 -38.05
N ASP A 267 7.96 -6.17 -38.07
CA ASP A 267 7.16 -7.03 -37.18
C ASP A 267 7.81 -7.10 -35.79
N LEU A 268 7.20 -6.46 -34.80
CA LEU A 268 7.71 -6.36 -33.44
C LEU A 268 6.95 -7.26 -32.46
N ARG A 269 6.06 -8.13 -32.93
CA ARG A 269 5.18 -8.94 -32.06
C ARG A 269 5.94 -9.97 -31.21
N ASP A 270 7.19 -10.26 -31.55
CA ASP A 270 8.07 -11.11 -30.74
C ASP A 270 8.84 -10.33 -29.65
N ILE A 271 8.78 -8.99 -29.68
CA ILE A 271 9.52 -8.10 -28.76
C ILE A 271 8.56 -7.27 -27.90
N VAL A 272 7.46 -6.81 -28.48
CA VAL A 272 6.47 -5.91 -27.88
C VAL A 272 5.15 -6.66 -27.71
N TYR A 273 4.61 -6.61 -26.50
CA TYR A 273 3.38 -7.28 -26.11
C TYR A 273 2.42 -6.27 -25.45
N VAL A 274 1.17 -6.67 -25.26
CA VAL A 274 0.23 -5.92 -24.42
C VAL A 274 0.83 -5.77 -23.02
N GLY A 275 0.80 -4.55 -22.49
CA GLY A 275 1.40 -4.20 -21.21
C GLY A 275 2.91 -3.91 -21.25
N THR A 276 3.59 -4.08 -22.38
CA THR A 276 4.96 -3.56 -22.56
C THR A 276 4.95 -2.05 -22.33
N LEU A 277 5.95 -1.54 -21.62
CA LEU A 277 6.18 -0.12 -21.48
C LEU A 277 7.12 0.38 -22.57
N ILE A 278 6.77 1.49 -23.21
CA ILE A 278 7.55 2.15 -24.25
C ILE A 278 8.03 3.49 -23.71
N TYR A 279 9.35 3.66 -23.66
CA TYR A 279 10.00 4.87 -23.19
C TYR A 279 10.61 5.61 -24.39
N LEU A 280 9.97 6.72 -24.77
CA LEU A 280 10.35 7.51 -25.94
C LEU A 280 11.30 8.64 -25.53
N ASN A 281 12.35 8.83 -26.32
CA ASN A 281 13.35 9.90 -26.13
C ASN A 281 13.96 9.96 -24.72
N ASN A 282 13.92 8.86 -23.97
CA ASN A 282 14.31 8.79 -22.55
C ASN A 282 13.60 9.85 -21.69
N ALA A 283 12.35 10.20 -22.02
CA ALA A 283 11.59 11.23 -21.31
C ALA A 283 10.15 10.79 -20.99
N ASP A 284 9.45 10.20 -21.97
CA ASP A 284 8.01 9.97 -21.84
C ASP A 284 7.67 8.49 -21.92
N LEU A 285 6.88 8.02 -20.95
CA LEU A 285 6.59 6.62 -20.76
C LEU A 285 5.13 6.31 -21.10
N TYR A 286 4.95 5.29 -21.92
CA TYR A 286 3.64 4.81 -22.37
C TYR A 286 3.50 3.32 -22.10
N ARG A 287 2.26 2.85 -22.03
CA ARG A 287 1.94 1.42 -21.98
C ARG A 287 1.25 1.01 -23.27
N VAL A 288 1.63 -0.16 -23.78
CA VAL A 288 1.02 -0.78 -24.94
C VAL A 288 -0.33 -1.39 -24.55
N ASP A 289 -1.38 -0.98 -25.24
CA ASP A 289 -2.73 -1.52 -25.12
C ASP A 289 -2.99 -2.62 -26.16
N ASN A 290 -2.49 -2.42 -27.39
CA ASN A 290 -2.59 -3.39 -28.47
C ASN A 290 -1.36 -3.33 -29.39
N ILE A 291 -1.08 -4.45 -30.07
CA ILE A 291 -0.10 -4.52 -31.15
C ILE A 291 -0.63 -5.39 -32.28
N GLU A 292 -0.60 -4.86 -33.49
CA GLU A 292 -1.01 -5.58 -34.70
C GLU A 292 -0.08 -5.27 -35.86
N LEU A 293 -0.20 -6.08 -36.92
CA LEU A 293 0.44 -5.77 -38.19
C LEU A 293 -0.52 -5.01 -39.07
N ASN A 294 0.01 -4.08 -39.86
CA ASN A 294 -0.73 -3.47 -40.94
C ASN A 294 -1.09 -4.51 -42.03
N GLU A 295 -1.95 -4.12 -42.97
CA GLU A 295 -2.52 -5.02 -43.99
C GLU A 295 -1.46 -5.78 -44.82
N ASP A 296 -0.34 -5.12 -45.13
CA ASP A 296 0.76 -5.71 -45.91
C ASP A 296 1.77 -6.51 -45.06
N LYS A 297 1.58 -6.57 -43.74
CA LYS A 297 2.42 -7.26 -42.76
C LYS A 297 3.87 -6.77 -42.68
N THR A 298 4.14 -5.54 -43.11
CA THR A 298 5.49 -4.94 -43.07
C THR A 298 5.72 -4.00 -41.90
N LYS A 299 4.64 -3.58 -41.22
CA LYS A 299 4.70 -2.59 -40.13
C LYS A 299 3.90 -3.05 -38.93
N SER A 300 4.45 -2.83 -37.75
CA SER A 300 3.72 -2.93 -36.49
C SER A 300 3.00 -1.63 -36.21
N ILE A 301 1.71 -1.74 -35.91
CA ILE A 301 0.88 -0.66 -35.37
C ILE A 301 0.72 -0.95 -33.88
N ILE A 302 1.30 -0.08 -33.05
CA ILE A 302 1.26 -0.18 -31.60
C ILE A 302 0.27 0.85 -31.08
N THR A 303 -0.81 0.39 -30.45
CA THR A 303 -1.77 1.25 -29.77
C THR A 303 -1.35 1.44 -28.32
N LEU A 304 -1.34 2.68 -27.85
CA LEU A 304 -0.96 3.07 -26.50
C LEU A 304 -2.18 3.40 -25.66
N THR A 305 -2.04 3.24 -24.34
CA THR A 305 -3.10 3.59 -23.38
C THR A 305 -3.34 5.11 -23.30
N ASN A 306 -2.33 5.92 -23.60
CA ASN A 306 -2.37 7.37 -23.52
C ASN A 306 -1.87 8.02 -24.82
N LYS A 307 -2.38 9.22 -25.10
CA LYS A 307 -1.96 9.98 -26.29
C LYS A 307 -0.50 10.38 -26.18
N LEU A 308 0.22 10.23 -27.30
CA LEU A 308 1.59 10.70 -27.44
C LEU A 308 1.69 12.21 -27.20
N LYS A 309 2.80 12.64 -26.60
CA LYS A 309 3.18 14.06 -26.63
C LYS A 309 3.48 14.50 -28.05
N ALA A 310 3.50 15.82 -28.26
CA ALA A 310 3.93 16.36 -29.54
C ALA A 310 5.45 16.21 -29.66
N TYR A 311 5.91 15.28 -30.50
CA TYR A 311 7.33 15.10 -30.81
C TYR A 311 7.70 15.83 -32.10
N THR A 312 8.85 16.50 -32.09
CA THR A 312 9.50 16.99 -33.31
C THR A 312 10.22 15.85 -34.03
N SER A 313 10.84 14.94 -33.26
CA SER A 313 11.38 13.67 -33.73
C SER A 313 11.44 12.66 -32.58
N ILE A 314 11.39 11.37 -32.92
CA ILE A 314 11.65 10.27 -31.98
C ILE A 314 13.01 9.68 -32.36
N THR A 315 13.98 9.77 -31.46
CA THR A 315 15.37 9.38 -31.68
C THR A 315 15.79 8.16 -30.86
N SER A 316 15.09 7.87 -29.76
CA SER A 316 15.27 6.65 -28.99
C SER A 316 13.93 6.02 -28.61
N ILE A 317 13.90 4.69 -28.71
CA ILE A 317 12.83 3.85 -28.17
C ILE A 317 13.49 2.81 -27.27
N LEU A 318 13.15 2.87 -25.99
CA LEU A 318 13.41 1.75 -25.09
C LEU A 318 12.10 1.04 -24.78
N VAL A 319 12.16 -0.28 -24.67
CA VAL A 319 11.02 -1.12 -24.29
C VAL A 319 11.34 -1.84 -23.00
N SER A 320 10.33 -2.03 -22.15
CA SER A 320 10.49 -2.83 -20.95
C SER A 320 10.78 -4.30 -21.31
N ILE A 321 11.79 -4.90 -20.69
CA ILE A 321 12.16 -6.31 -20.87
C ILE A 321 11.12 -7.31 -20.35
N ARG A 322 10.07 -6.81 -19.69
CA ARG A 322 8.92 -7.56 -19.18
C ARG A 322 7.69 -6.65 -19.21
N PRO A 323 6.50 -7.15 -19.60
CA PRO A 323 5.28 -6.38 -19.49
C PRO A 323 4.94 -6.05 -18.04
N VAL A 324 4.18 -4.97 -17.86
CA VAL A 324 3.47 -4.69 -16.61
C VAL A 324 2.03 -5.16 -16.75
N TYR A 325 1.62 -6.03 -15.84
CA TYR A 325 0.29 -6.61 -15.79
C TYR A 325 -0.62 -5.83 -14.84
N ASN A 326 -1.92 -5.77 -15.16
CA ASN A 326 -2.94 -5.31 -14.23
C ASN A 326 -3.37 -6.44 -13.29
N GLN A 327 -3.86 -6.07 -12.12
CA GLN A 327 -4.62 -6.99 -11.30
C GLN A 327 -5.85 -7.47 -12.08
N GLY A 328 -6.11 -8.78 -12.03
CA GLY A 328 -7.23 -9.41 -12.73
C GLY A 328 -6.90 -9.91 -14.13
N ASP A 329 -5.77 -9.51 -14.71
CA ASP A 329 -5.31 -10.07 -15.99
C ASP A 329 -5.15 -11.59 -15.89
N VAL A 330 -5.45 -12.31 -16.97
CA VAL A 330 -5.35 -13.78 -17.04
C VAL A 330 -4.23 -14.24 -17.97
N LYS A 331 -3.51 -13.30 -18.60
CA LYS A 331 -2.46 -13.57 -19.58
C LYS A 331 -1.11 -13.11 -19.07
N LEU A 332 -0.11 -13.98 -19.15
CA LEU A 332 1.29 -13.67 -18.88
C LEU A 332 2.11 -13.95 -20.14
N PHE A 333 2.99 -13.02 -20.52
CA PHE A 333 3.93 -13.21 -21.62
C PHE A 333 5.30 -13.59 -21.09
N GLY A 334 5.81 -14.72 -21.57
CA GLY A 334 7.20 -15.13 -21.39
C GLY A 334 8.17 -14.30 -22.24
N LYS A 335 9.48 -14.54 -22.10
CA LYS A 335 10.52 -13.86 -22.90
C LYS A 335 10.67 -14.43 -24.32
N GLY A 336 9.62 -15.02 -24.88
CA GLY A 336 9.62 -15.66 -26.20
C GLY A 336 8.95 -17.03 -26.23
N PRO A 337 9.06 -17.75 -27.36
CA PRO A 337 8.37 -19.01 -27.62
C PRO A 337 8.63 -20.08 -26.56
N TYR A 338 7.63 -20.92 -26.31
CA TYR A 338 7.75 -22.04 -25.39
C TYR A 338 8.31 -23.27 -26.12
N LEU A 339 9.46 -23.75 -25.65
CA LEU A 339 10.10 -24.96 -26.16
C LEU A 339 9.39 -26.21 -25.62
N THR A 340 8.63 -26.89 -26.47
CA THR A 340 7.83 -28.08 -26.10
C THR A 340 8.66 -29.28 -25.68
N ASN A 341 9.92 -29.33 -26.09
CA ASN A 341 10.89 -30.36 -25.72
C ASN A 341 11.61 -30.07 -24.38
N TYR A 342 11.20 -29.03 -23.65
CA TYR A 342 11.75 -28.63 -22.37
C TYR A 342 10.73 -28.86 -21.25
N ASP A 343 11.05 -29.74 -20.30
CA ASP A 343 10.26 -29.92 -19.07
C ASP A 343 10.39 -28.67 -18.20
N ALA A 344 9.38 -27.80 -18.29
CA ALA A 344 9.28 -26.59 -17.50
C ALA A 344 7.95 -26.55 -16.76
N LYS A 345 8.02 -26.10 -15.51
CA LYS A 345 6.88 -25.94 -14.63
C LYS A 345 6.64 -24.46 -14.38
N VAL A 346 5.38 -24.04 -14.39
CA VAL A 346 5.00 -22.70 -13.95
C VAL A 346 4.77 -22.75 -12.44
N VAL A 347 5.53 -21.96 -11.69
CA VAL A 347 5.39 -21.85 -10.25
C VAL A 347 4.94 -20.45 -9.90
N ARG A 348 3.83 -20.36 -9.15
CA ARG A 348 3.29 -19.13 -8.61
C ARG A 348 3.83 -18.91 -7.21
N TYR A 349 4.54 -17.81 -6.99
CA TYR A 349 5.04 -17.42 -5.68
C TYR A 349 4.18 -16.33 -5.07
N THR A 350 3.73 -16.54 -3.84
CA THR A 350 3.02 -15.55 -3.02
C THR A 350 3.73 -15.46 -1.68
N ASN A 351 4.25 -14.27 -1.32
CA ASN A 351 5.00 -14.05 -0.08
C ASN A 351 6.15 -15.07 0.12
N GLY A 352 6.84 -15.42 -0.96
CA GLY A 352 7.95 -16.39 -0.94
C GLY A 352 7.54 -17.88 -0.98
N LEU A 353 6.26 -18.20 -0.82
CA LEU A 353 5.75 -19.57 -0.93
C LEU A 353 5.38 -19.88 -2.38
N GLY A 354 6.06 -20.86 -2.97
CA GLY A 354 5.85 -21.31 -4.34
C GLY A 354 4.84 -22.46 -4.42
N VAL A 355 3.84 -22.33 -5.30
CA VAL A 355 2.89 -23.38 -5.67
C VAL A 355 3.05 -23.70 -7.15
N GLU A 356 3.34 -24.95 -7.46
CA GLU A 356 3.37 -25.45 -8.84
C GLU A 356 1.95 -25.45 -9.42
N LEU A 357 1.81 -24.90 -10.62
CA LEU A 357 0.57 -24.92 -11.38
C LEU A 357 0.56 -26.11 -12.35
N VAL A 358 -0.62 -26.66 -12.61
CA VAL A 358 -0.80 -27.82 -13.50
C VAL A 358 -1.22 -27.37 -14.90
N LYS A 359 -0.40 -27.69 -15.92
CA LYS A 359 -0.72 -27.40 -17.34
C LYS A 359 -2.01 -28.13 -17.75
N GLY A 360 -2.91 -27.41 -18.42
CA GLY A 360 -4.23 -27.89 -18.84
C GLY A 360 -5.33 -27.79 -17.77
N VAL A 361 -4.96 -27.54 -16.50
CA VAL A 361 -5.92 -27.34 -15.41
C VAL A 361 -5.85 -25.90 -14.91
N ASP A 362 -4.68 -25.46 -14.47
CA ASP A 362 -4.46 -24.12 -13.94
C ASP A 362 -4.05 -23.11 -15.00
N TYR A 363 -3.41 -23.57 -16.07
CA TYR A 363 -2.98 -22.72 -17.18
C TYR A 363 -2.84 -23.47 -18.51
N THR A 364 -2.89 -22.75 -19.63
CA THR A 364 -2.40 -23.21 -20.95
C THR A 364 -1.24 -22.35 -21.43
N ILE A 365 -0.47 -22.84 -22.41
CA ILE A 365 0.62 -22.08 -23.05
C ILE A 365 0.41 -22.07 -24.56
N VAL A 366 0.54 -20.90 -25.17
CA VAL A 366 0.64 -20.74 -26.62
C VAL A 366 2.10 -20.94 -27.02
N GLU A 367 2.40 -22.03 -27.73
CA GLU A 367 3.78 -22.44 -28.02
C GLU A 367 4.57 -21.39 -28.81
N GLY A 368 3.94 -20.80 -29.82
CA GLY A 368 4.58 -19.81 -30.70
C GLY A 368 5.02 -18.52 -30.00
N THR A 369 4.32 -18.12 -28.93
CA THR A 369 4.58 -16.83 -28.25
C THR A 369 5.07 -16.99 -26.80
N GLY A 370 4.94 -18.19 -26.23
CA GLY A 370 5.16 -18.42 -24.80
C GLY A 370 4.13 -17.73 -23.90
N GLU A 371 2.99 -17.30 -24.44
CA GLU A 371 1.88 -16.73 -23.68
C GLU A 371 1.26 -17.80 -22.77
N VAL A 372 1.21 -17.53 -21.48
CA VAL A 372 0.50 -18.34 -20.47
C VAL A 372 -0.88 -17.75 -20.25
N ASN A 373 -1.91 -18.56 -20.46
CA ASN A 373 -3.28 -18.24 -20.13
C ASN A 373 -3.65 -18.95 -18.83
N LEU A 374 -3.86 -18.19 -17.76
CA LEU A 374 -4.33 -18.70 -16.48
C LEU A 374 -5.82 -19.06 -16.59
N ILE A 375 -6.19 -20.26 -16.14
CA ILE A 375 -7.57 -20.78 -16.20
C ILE A 375 -8.27 -20.58 -14.87
N THR A 376 -7.63 -20.99 -13.77
CA THR A 376 -8.21 -21.04 -12.42
C THR A 376 -7.85 -19.84 -11.55
N SER A 377 -7.04 -18.92 -12.07
CA SER A 377 -6.56 -17.77 -11.33
C SER A 377 -6.35 -16.56 -12.23
N SER A 378 -6.14 -15.41 -11.61
CA SER A 378 -5.76 -14.16 -12.26
C SER A 378 -4.53 -13.57 -11.60
N ILE A 379 -3.91 -12.61 -12.26
CA ILE A 379 -2.76 -11.87 -11.76
C ILE A 379 -3.20 -11.07 -10.53
N GLN A 380 -2.44 -11.19 -9.45
CA GLN A 380 -2.66 -10.52 -8.18
C GLN A 380 -1.41 -9.72 -7.77
N PRO A 381 -1.56 -8.64 -6.99
CA PRO A 381 -0.44 -7.91 -6.44
C PRO A 381 0.50 -8.83 -5.63
N ASN A 382 1.80 -8.55 -5.67
CA ASN A 382 2.84 -9.30 -4.93
C ASN A 382 2.92 -10.80 -5.26
N VAL A 383 2.37 -11.22 -6.40
CA VAL A 383 2.49 -12.58 -6.92
C VAL A 383 3.46 -12.59 -8.09
N THR A 384 4.42 -13.50 -8.06
CA THR A 384 5.39 -13.68 -9.14
C THR A 384 5.25 -15.06 -9.76
N TYR A 385 5.21 -15.11 -11.09
CA TYR A 385 5.17 -16.37 -11.84
C TYR A 385 6.55 -16.64 -12.43
N TYR A 386 7.07 -17.85 -12.21
CA TYR A 386 8.33 -18.30 -12.79
C TYR A 386 8.12 -19.53 -13.65
N PHE A 387 8.74 -19.53 -14.82
CA PHE A 387 9.02 -20.75 -15.56
C PHE A 387 10.30 -21.36 -15.01
N LEU A 388 10.16 -22.43 -14.24
CA LEU A 388 11.29 -23.18 -13.72
C LEU A 388 11.54 -24.40 -14.58
N HIS A 389 12.76 -24.48 -15.12
CA HIS A 389 13.21 -25.64 -15.84
C HIS A 389 13.48 -26.78 -14.85
N THR A 390 12.75 -27.88 -14.99
CA THR A 390 12.92 -29.07 -14.14
C THR A 390 13.66 -30.13 -14.92
N ARG A 391 14.96 -29.92 -15.11
CA ARG A 391 15.81 -30.93 -15.77
C ARG A 391 16.07 -32.17 -14.90
N LEU A 392 15.70 -32.13 -13.62
CA LEU A 392 15.89 -33.22 -12.67
C LEU A 392 14.65 -33.35 -11.78
N SER A 393 13.75 -34.26 -12.16
CA SER A 393 12.52 -34.55 -11.42
C SER A 393 12.68 -35.71 -10.44
N ILE A 394 13.73 -36.54 -10.60
CA ILE A 394 13.94 -37.75 -9.78
C ILE A 394 15.43 -37.93 -9.49
N ILE A 395 15.78 -37.98 -8.22
CA ILE A 395 17.09 -38.42 -7.73
C ILE A 395 16.95 -39.90 -7.40
N TYR A 396 17.53 -40.78 -8.22
CA TYR A 396 17.64 -42.20 -7.89
C TYR A 396 19.11 -42.63 -7.95
N PRO A 397 19.51 -43.64 -7.16
CA PRO A 397 20.85 -44.21 -7.28
C PRO A 397 21.05 -44.77 -8.69
N LYS A 398 22.10 -44.33 -9.39
CA LYS A 398 22.47 -44.85 -10.71
C LYS A 398 23.71 -45.71 -10.56
N ILE A 399 23.71 -46.90 -11.14
CA ILE A 399 24.92 -47.73 -11.25
C ILE A 399 25.63 -47.36 -12.56
N GLU A 400 26.86 -46.91 -12.46
CA GLU A 400 27.71 -46.56 -13.61
C GLU A 400 29.07 -47.24 -13.42
N ASN A 401 29.47 -48.07 -14.38
CA ASN A 401 30.69 -48.88 -14.32
C ASN A 401 30.84 -49.73 -13.03
N GLY A 402 29.73 -50.29 -12.53
CA GLY A 402 29.72 -51.13 -11.32
C GLY A 402 29.78 -50.35 -10.00
N ILE A 403 29.76 -49.02 -10.04
CA ILE A 403 29.75 -48.16 -8.86
C ILE A 403 28.35 -47.54 -8.73
N THR A 404 27.73 -47.67 -7.55
CA THR A 404 26.47 -47.00 -7.23
C THR A 404 26.74 -45.54 -6.89
N LEU A 405 26.29 -44.63 -7.75
CA LEU A 405 26.33 -43.20 -7.52
C LEU A 405 25.06 -42.77 -6.78
N TYR A 406 25.23 -42.14 -5.62
CA TYR A 406 24.15 -41.49 -4.86
C TYR A 406 24.22 -39.99 -5.09
N PRO A 407 23.38 -39.41 -5.96
CA PRO A 407 23.39 -37.97 -6.16
C PRO A 407 22.89 -37.29 -4.88
N THR A 408 23.65 -36.35 -4.34
CA THR A 408 23.23 -35.49 -3.23
C THR A 408 23.23 -34.05 -3.69
N TYR A 409 22.25 -33.26 -3.24
CA TYR A 409 22.26 -31.81 -3.41
C TYR A 409 22.57 -31.14 -2.08
N LYS A 410 23.42 -30.12 -2.14
CA LYS A 410 23.64 -29.16 -1.05
C LYS A 410 23.23 -27.79 -1.57
N ALA A 411 22.13 -27.24 -1.07
CA ALA A 411 21.81 -25.84 -1.25
C ALA A 411 22.50 -25.05 -0.12
N VAL A 412 23.31 -24.06 -0.48
CA VAL A 412 23.87 -23.09 0.46
C VAL A 412 23.17 -21.78 0.22
N TYR A 413 22.39 -21.33 1.20
CA TYR A 413 21.74 -20.03 1.16
C TYR A 413 22.66 -19.01 1.84
N THR A 414 23.24 -18.09 1.07
CA THR A 414 23.83 -16.87 1.62
C THR A 414 22.71 -15.85 1.80
N ASN A 415 22.28 -15.66 3.05
CA ASN A 415 21.53 -14.46 3.42
C ASN A 415 22.50 -13.29 3.41
N THR A 416 22.61 -12.61 2.26
CA THR A 416 23.23 -11.30 2.21
C THR A 416 22.21 -10.32 2.74
N ILE A 417 22.31 -9.97 4.03
CA ILE A 417 21.65 -8.77 4.55
C ILE A 417 22.42 -7.61 3.91
N ALA A 418 21.80 -6.91 2.97
CA ALA A 418 22.32 -5.64 2.50
C ALA A 418 22.19 -4.66 3.67
N CYS A 419 23.32 -4.27 4.25
CA CYS A 419 23.41 -3.14 5.17
C CYS A 419 23.26 -1.83 4.40
#